data_AF-A0A6V7II64-F1
#
_entry.id   AF-A0A6V7II64-F1
#
_cell.length_a   1.000
_cell.length_b   1.000
_cell.length_c   1.000
_cell.angle_alpha   90.00
_cell.angle_beta   90.00
_cell.angle_gamma   90.00
#
_symmetry.space_group_name_H-M   'P 1'
#
loop_
_entity.id
_entity.type
_entity.pdbx_description
1 polymer ?
#
loop_
_entity_poly.entity_id
_entity_poly.type
_entity_poly.pdbx_seq_one_letter_code
_entity_poly.pdbx_strand_id
1 'polypeptide(L)'
;MAEIMAKFRIKYESLKMVDDISVQPKKESQEFFDKLVTDFRRNESPESSDCVITDLELAQLRDKTHRQLRLRELLLENSSQSTLVV
;
A
#
# COMPACT_ATOMS: atom_id res chain seq x y z
N MET A 1 3.45 -19.03 13.72
CA MET A 1 2.43 -19.04 12.64
C MET A 1 1.90 -20.44 12.35
N ALA A 2 2.76 -21.46 12.22
CA ALA A 2 2.33 -22.85 11.95
C ALA A 2 1.27 -23.39 12.94
N GLU A 3 1.45 -23.19 14.24
CA GLU A 3 0.48 -23.64 15.26
C GLU A 3 -0.89 -22.94 15.13
N ILE A 4 -0.89 -21.66 14.74
CA ILE A 4 -2.12 -20.88 14.52
C ILE A 4 -2.86 -21.45 13.31
N MET A 5 -2.16 -21.70 12.20
CA MET A 5 -2.75 -22.30 10.99
C MET A 5 -3.34 -23.70 11.28
N ALA A 6 -2.65 -24.50 12.09
CA ALA A 6 -3.14 -25.80 12.52
C ALA A 6 -4.44 -25.70 13.33
N LYS A 7 -4.57 -24.72 14.23
CA LYS A 7 -5.81 -24.45 14.98
C LYS A 7 -6.96 -24.04 14.07
N PHE A 8 -6.68 -23.25 13.02
CA PHE A 8 -7.66 -22.91 11.98
C PHE A 8 -7.92 -24.03 10.97
N ARG A 9 -7.21 -25.16 11.07
CA ARG A 9 -7.28 -26.31 10.15
C ARG A 9 -7.01 -25.93 8.68
N ILE A 10 -6.23 -24.88 8.48
CA ILE A 10 -5.80 -24.44 7.15
C ILE A 10 -4.54 -25.23 6.79
N LYS A 11 -4.65 -26.07 5.76
CA LYS A 11 -3.50 -26.74 5.17
C LYS A 11 -2.83 -25.78 4.18
N TYR A 12 -1.52 -25.62 4.31
CA TYR A 12 -0.72 -24.80 3.42
C TYR A 12 0.47 -25.60 2.91
N GLU A 13 0.97 -25.26 1.72
CA GLU A 13 2.12 -25.93 1.12
C GLU A 13 3.44 -25.28 1.53
N SER A 14 3.48 -23.94 1.58
CA SER A 14 4.66 -23.18 1.96
C SER A 14 4.30 -21.97 2.81
N LEU A 15 5.23 -21.59 3.69
CA LEU A 15 5.17 -20.36 4.48
C LEU A 15 6.43 -19.56 4.19
N LYS A 16 6.27 -18.36 3.64
CA LYS A 16 7.36 -17.43 3.36
C LYS A 16 7.27 -16.24 4.31
N MET A 17 8.33 -16.00 5.07
CA MET A 17 8.46 -14.77 5.86
C MET A 17 8.98 -13.66 4.95
N VAL A 18 8.41 -12.45 5.08
CA VAL A 18 8.80 -11.28 4.30
C VAL A 18 9.11 -10.15 5.28
N ASP A 19 10.37 -9.72 5.30
CA ASP A 19 10.86 -8.75 6.29
C ASP A 19 10.89 -7.32 5.74
N ASP A 20 10.76 -7.15 4.41
CA ASP A 20 10.98 -5.89 3.70
C ASP A 20 9.78 -4.92 3.69
N ILE A 21 8.76 -5.13 4.52
CA ILE A 21 7.52 -4.33 4.48
C ILE A 21 7.70 -2.89 4.97
N SER A 22 8.69 -2.66 5.83
CA SER A 22 9.00 -1.34 6.40
C SER A 22 10.08 -0.60 5.64
N VAL A 23 10.60 -1.18 4.56
CA VAL A 23 11.58 -0.53 3.69
C VAL A 23 10.89 0.55 2.86
N GLN A 24 11.62 1.61 2.51
CA GLN A 24 11.09 2.66 1.64
C GLN A 24 10.66 2.07 0.28
N PRO A 25 9.48 2.46 -0.24
CA PRO A 25 9.02 2.01 -1.56
C PRO A 25 9.92 2.56 -2.68
N LYS A 26 9.90 1.90 -3.84
CA LYS A 26 10.62 2.35 -5.04
C LYS A 26 10.14 3.73 -5.45
N LYS A 27 11.05 4.53 -6.03
CA LYS A 27 10.74 5.89 -6.51
C LYS A 27 9.59 5.90 -7.50
N GLU A 28 9.55 4.92 -8.41
CA GLU A 28 8.46 4.77 -9.39
C GLU A 28 7.08 4.63 -8.72
N SER A 29 7.00 3.87 -7.62
CA SER A 29 5.75 3.71 -6.85
C SER A 29 5.34 4.99 -6.14
N GLN A 30 6.31 5.78 -5.67
CA GLN A 30 6.07 7.10 -5.06
C GLN A 30 5.56 8.08 -6.12
N GLU A 31 6.24 8.17 -7.27
CA GLU A 31 5.80 9.02 -8.39
C GLU A 31 4.42 8.65 -8.92
N PHE A 32 4.10 7.34 -8.97
CA PHE A 32 2.77 6.88 -9.33
C PHE A 32 1.71 7.39 -8.36
N PHE A 33 1.98 7.31 -7.05
CA PHE A 33 1.08 7.81 -6.02
C PHE A 33 0.93 9.33 -6.09
N ASP A 34 2.02 10.08 -6.22
CA ASP A 34 2.01 11.54 -6.30
C ASP A 34 1.16 12.01 -7.49
N LYS A 35 1.30 11.36 -8.66
CA LYS A 35 0.44 11.62 -9.83
C LYS A 35 -1.02 11.30 -9.56
N LEU A 36 -1.32 10.21 -8.86
CA LEU A 36 -2.69 9.79 -8.54
C LEU A 36 -3.40 10.78 -7.61
N VAL A 37 -2.69 11.34 -6.62
CA VAL A 37 -3.29 12.28 -5.65
C VAL A 37 -3.28 13.74 -6.11
N THR A 38 -2.59 14.06 -7.21
CA THR A 38 -2.44 15.44 -7.70
C THR A 38 -3.80 16.09 -7.98
N ASP A 39 -4.74 15.37 -8.62
CA ASP A 39 -6.05 15.91 -8.98
C ASP A 39 -6.98 16.14 -7.76
N PHE A 40 -6.66 15.50 -6.63
CA PHE A 40 -7.37 15.62 -5.35
C PHE A 40 -6.69 16.60 -4.39
N ARG A 41 -5.54 17.14 -4.78
CA ARG A 41 -4.87 18.22 -4.05
C ARG A 41 -5.53 19.53 -4.45
N ARG A 42 -5.65 20.45 -3.49
CA ARG A 42 -6.34 21.75 -3.58
C ARG A 42 -6.28 22.37 -4.98
N ASN A 43 -7.32 22.18 -5.79
CA ASN A 43 -7.49 22.95 -7.02
C ASN A 43 -7.76 24.40 -6.61
N GLU A 44 -7.05 25.35 -7.22
CA GLU A 44 -7.15 26.79 -6.95
C GLU A 44 -8.50 27.42 -7.37
N SER A 45 -9.56 26.61 -7.54
CA SER A 45 -10.89 27.06 -7.91
C SER A 45 -11.76 27.15 -6.65
N PRO A 46 -12.26 28.34 -6.28
CA PRO A 46 -12.96 28.58 -5.02
C PRO A 46 -14.33 27.88 -4.86
N GLU A 47 -14.78 27.11 -5.86
CA GLU A 47 -16.15 26.58 -5.90
C GLU A 47 -16.29 25.07 -5.64
N SER A 48 -15.20 24.29 -5.61
CA SER A 48 -15.25 22.85 -5.34
C SER A 48 -14.61 22.52 -3.98
N SER A 49 -15.37 22.73 -2.92
CA SER A 49 -14.94 22.59 -1.52
C SER A 49 -14.87 21.14 -1.00
N ASP A 50 -15.20 20.15 -1.84
CA ASP A 50 -15.68 18.87 -1.30
C ASP A 50 -14.62 17.77 -1.16
N CYS A 51 -13.45 17.88 -1.80
CA CYS A 51 -12.38 16.87 -1.73
C CYS A 51 -10.99 17.49 -1.87
N VAL A 52 -10.41 17.99 -0.77
CA VAL A 52 -9.05 18.57 -0.78
C VAL A 52 -8.14 17.80 0.17
N ILE A 53 -7.16 17.09 -0.39
CA ILE A 53 -6.05 16.53 0.38
C ILE A 53 -5.11 17.67 0.79
N THR A 54 -4.86 17.82 2.09
CA THR A 54 -3.93 18.82 2.61
C THR A 54 -2.51 18.28 2.72
N ASP A 55 -1.53 19.17 2.62
CA ASP A 55 -0.11 18.81 2.80
C ASP A 55 0.18 18.29 4.22
N LEU A 56 -0.59 18.76 5.20
CA LEU A 56 -0.52 18.27 6.58
C LEU A 56 -0.94 16.80 6.68
N GLU A 57 -2.05 16.42 6.05
CA GLU A 57 -2.54 15.03 6.03
C GLU A 57 -1.56 14.11 5.32
N LEU A 58 -1.00 14.54 4.19
CA LEU A 58 0.03 13.77 3.47
C LEU A 58 1.27 13.55 4.34
N ALA A 59 1.72 14.58 5.07
CA ALA A 59 2.86 14.45 5.98
C ALA A 59 2.55 13.51 7.15
N GLN A 60 1.36 13.61 7.76
CA GLN A 60 0.94 12.77 8.88
C GLN A 60 0.77 11.30 8.49
N LEU A 61 0.28 11.03 7.27
CA LEU A 61 0.01 9.67 6.79
C LEU A 61 1.16 9.09 5.96
N ARG A 62 2.26 9.82 5.77
CA ARG A 62 3.37 9.43 4.88
C ARG A 62 3.87 8.02 5.12
N ASP A 63 4.13 7.65 6.37
CA ASP A 63 4.70 6.34 6.70
C ASP A 63 3.68 5.21 6.43
N LYS A 64 2.38 5.47 6.65
CA LYS A 64 1.30 4.56 6.29
C LYS A 64 1.23 4.38 4.78
N THR A 65 1.27 5.48 4.03
CA THR A 65 1.27 5.46 2.55
C THR A 65 2.47 4.69 2.02
N HIS A 66 3.68 4.98 2.51
CA HIS A 66 4.90 4.28 2.10
C HIS A 66 4.81 2.76 2.33
N ARG A 67 4.28 2.34 3.48
CA ARG A 67 4.07 0.92 3.78
C ARG A 67 3.09 0.26 2.80
N GLN A 68 2.02 0.96 2.41
CA GLN A 68 1.07 0.44 1.42
C GLN A 68 1.68 0.34 0.01
N LEU A 69 2.50 1.32 -0.38
CA LEU A 69 3.23 1.26 -1.64
C LEU A 69 4.23 0.09 -1.67
N ARG A 70 4.97 -0.12 -0.58
CA ARG A 70 5.88 -1.26 -0.46
C ARG A 70 5.14 -2.60 -0.48
N LEU A 71 3.98 -2.68 0.17
CA LEU A 71 3.13 -3.87 0.13
C LEU A 71 2.63 -4.17 -1.29
N ARG A 72 2.24 -3.15 -2.05
CA ARG A 72 1.86 -3.32 -3.47
C ARG A 72 3.00 -3.90 -4.30
N GLU A 73 4.23 -3.45 -4.11
CA GLU A 73 5.39 -4.01 -4.80
C GLU A 73 5.59 -5.49 -4.48
N LEU A 74 5.52 -5.86 -3.19
CA LEU A 74 5.65 -7.24 -2.76
C LEU A 74 4.54 -8.13 -3.32
N LEU A 75 3.31 -7.62 -3.42
CA LEU A 75 2.20 -8.33 -4.05
C LEU A 75 2.44 -8.58 -5.54
N LEU A 76 2.93 -7.58 -6.28
CA LEU A 76 3.25 -7.76 -7.70
C LEU A 76 4.42 -8.74 -7.89
N GLU A 77 5.41 -8.71 -6.99
CA GLU A 77 6.58 -9.59 -7.07
C GLU A 77 6.25 -11.07 -6.72
N ASN A 78 5.31 -11.33 -5.81
CA ASN A 78 5.05 -12.69 -5.31
C ASN A 78 3.69 -13.28 -5.72
N SER A 79 2.74 -12.45 -6.15
CA SER A 79 1.33 -12.84 -6.31
C SER A 79 0.69 -12.33 -7.61
N SER A 80 1.47 -11.92 -8.60
CA SER A 80 0.97 -11.41 -9.89
C SER A 80 0.14 -12.42 -10.68
N GLN A 81 0.36 -13.73 -10.48
CA GLN A 81 -0.37 -14.81 -11.13
C GLN A 81 -1.34 -15.55 -10.19
N SER A 82 -1.55 -15.04 -8.98
CA SER A 82 -2.45 -15.66 -8.01
C SER A 82 -3.91 -15.53 -8.43
N THR A 83 -4.71 -16.56 -8.19
CA THR A 83 -6.16 -16.52 -8.44
C THR A 83 -6.88 -15.59 -7.46
N LEU A 84 -6.39 -15.50 -6.23
CA LEU A 84 -6.95 -14.66 -5.17
C LEU A 84 -5.85 -14.29 -4.17
N VAL A 85 -5.89 -13.06 -3.67
CA VAL A 85 -5.09 -12.56 -2.54
C VAL A 85 -6.07 -12.13 -1.45
N VAL A 86 -5.85 -12.60 -0.21
CA VAL A 86 -6.69 -12.34 0.97
C VAL A 86 -5.98 -11.42 1.95
#